data_AF-A0A831T2M6-F1
#
_entry.id   AF-A0A831T2M6-F1
#
_cell.length_a   1.000
_cell.length_b   1.000
_cell.length_c   1.000
_cell.angle_alpha   90.00
_cell.angle_beta   90.00
_cell.angle_gamma   90.00
#
_symmetry.space_group_name_H-M   'P 1'
#
loop_
_entity.id
_entity.type
_entity.pdbx_description
1 polymer ?
#
loop_
_entity_poly.entity_id
_entity_poly.type
_entity_poly.pdbx_seq_one_letter_code
_entity_poly.pdbx_strand_id
1 'polypeptide(L)' 'MKDFAKPIEELVRELPVEQQAQVRDFVEFLLAKQRSRQRQKPRFDWAGALKDLRDEYTSVSLQHEITRWRSEVE' A
#
# COMPACT_ATOMS: atom_id res chain seq x y z
N MET A 1 -23.06 -18.03 13.73
CA MET A 1 -22.23 -18.49 12.61
C MET A 1 -23.18 -18.76 11.46
N LYS A 2 -22.93 -18.26 10.25
CA LYS A 2 -23.77 -18.61 9.10
C LYS A 2 -23.28 -19.96 8.60
N ASP A 3 -23.99 -21.01 8.99
CA ASP A 3 -23.75 -22.35 8.48
C ASP A 3 -24.20 -22.38 7.03
N PHE A 4 -23.24 -22.36 6.10
CA PHE A 4 -23.53 -22.62 4.70
C PHE A 4 -23.85 -24.11 4.59
N ALA A 5 -25.08 -24.44 4.17
CA ALA A 5 -25.62 -25.79 4.13
C ALA A 5 -24.89 -26.73 3.13
N LYS A 6 -23.97 -26.19 2.31
CA LYS A 6 -23.16 -26.93 1.34
C LYS A 6 -21.69 -26.48 1.41
N PRO A 7 -20.72 -27.39 1.21
CA PRO A 7 -19.30 -27.04 1.13
C PRO A 7 -19.03 -26.13 -0.08
N ILE A 8 -18.00 -25.28 0.05
CA ILE A 8 -17.66 -24.28 -0.96
C ILE A 8 -17.31 -24.93 -2.31
N GLU A 9 -16.74 -26.14 -2.32
CA GLU A 9 -16.41 -26.83 -3.56
C GLU A 9 -17.66 -27.22 -4.38
N GLU A 10 -18.76 -27.56 -3.71
CA GLU A 10 -20.03 -27.90 -4.38
C GLU A 10 -20.69 -26.66 -4.97
N LEU A 11 -20.69 -25.55 -4.23
CA LEU A 11 -21.23 -24.28 -4.72
C LEU A 11 -20.45 -23.77 -5.93
N VAL A 12 -19.12 -23.95 -5.96
CA VAL A 12 -18.30 -23.56 -7.11
C VAL A 12 -18.57 -24.42 -8.33
N ARG A 13 -18.88 -25.71 -8.16
CA ARG A 13 -19.24 -26.61 -9.28
C ARG A 13 -20.62 -26.31 -9.86
N GLU A 14 -21.56 -25.83 -9.06
CA GLU A 14 -22.91 -25.43 -9.52
C GLU A 14 -22.90 -24.08 -10.27
N LEU A 15 -21.82 -23.30 -10.20
CA LEU A 15 -21.73 -21.99 -10.83
C LEU A 15 -21.46 -22.09 -12.35
N PRO A 16 -22.08 -21.21 -13.17
CA PRO A 16 -21.68 -20.95 -14.56
C PRO A 16 -20.18 -20.62 -14.70
N VAL A 17 -19.60 -20.97 -15.85
CA VAL A 17 -18.15 -20.84 -16.10
C VAL A 17 -17.66 -19.39 -15.96
N GLU A 18 -18.44 -18.39 -16.38
CA GLU A 18 -18.10 -16.97 -16.18
C GLU A 18 -17.99 -16.59 -14.69
N GLN A 19 -18.80 -17.21 -13.83
CA GLN A 19 -18.85 -16.91 -12.40
C GLN A 19 -17.76 -17.67 -11.65
N GLN A 20 -17.36 -18.86 -12.12
CA GLN A 20 -16.22 -19.60 -11.58
C GLN A 20 -14.90 -18.82 -11.71
N ALA A 21 -14.72 -18.09 -12.82
CA ALA A 21 -13.56 -17.21 -13.00
C ALA A 21 -13.50 -16.11 -11.94
N GLN A 22 -14.62 -15.45 -11.66
CA GLN A 22 -14.70 -14.40 -10.63
C GLN A 22 -14.44 -14.95 -9.22
N VAL A 23 -14.95 -16.16 -8.93
CA VAL A 23 -14.69 -16.81 -7.63
C VAL A 23 -13.22 -17.18 -7.50
N ARG A 24 -12.59 -17.68 -8.56
CA ARG A 24 -11.16 -17.96 -8.57
C ARG A 24 -10.34 -16.70 -8.30
N ASP A 25 -10.61 -15.62 -9.01
CA ASP A 25 -9.92 -14.34 -8.82
C ASP A 25 -10.09 -13.82 -7.38
N PHE A 26 -11.28 -13.98 -6.82
CA PHE A 26 -11.56 -13.58 -5.45
C PHE A 26 -10.80 -14.43 -4.42
N VAL A 27 -10.73 -15.75 -4.62
CA VAL A 27 -9.96 -16.66 -3.76
C VAL A 27 -8.47 -16.33 -3.85
N GLU A 28 -7.92 -16.13 -5.06
CA GLU A 28 -6.53 -15.72 -5.27
C GLU A 28 -6.23 -14.38 -4.57
N PHE A 29 -7.15 -13.40 -4.68
CA PHE A 29 -7.05 -12.12 -3.97
C PHE A 29 -7.04 -12.29 -2.45
N LEU A 30 -7.92 -13.13 -1.89
CA LEU A 30 -7.97 -13.37 -0.45
C LEU A 30 -6.69 -14.04 0.07
N LEU A 31 -6.15 -15.01 -0.67
CA LEU A 31 -4.88 -15.68 -0.35
C LEU A 31 -3.71 -14.70 -0.40
N ALA A 32 -3.64 -13.85 -1.43
CA ALA A 32 -2.62 -12.81 -1.55
C ALA A 32 -2.73 -11.77 -0.42
N LYS A 33 -3.95 -11.35 -0.09
CA LYS A 33 -4.23 -10.39 1.00
C LYS A 33 -3.90 -10.95 2.38
N GLN A 34 -4.07 -12.25 2.60
CA GLN A 34 -3.65 -12.89 3.85
C GLN A 34 -2.13 -12.91 3.98
N ARG A 35 -1.41 -13.16 2.89
CA ARG A 35 0.06 -13.10 2.85
C ARG A 35 0.60 -11.68 3.07
N SER A 36 -0.03 -10.66 2.48
CA SER A 36 0.35 -9.25 2.67
C SER A 36 -0.03 -8.69 4.03
N ARG A 37 -0.87 -9.41 4.81
CA ARG A 37 -1.33 -8.99 6.13
C ARG A 37 -0.29 -9.11 7.25
N GLN A 38 0.91 -9.60 6.95
CA GLN A 38 2.09 -9.30 7.78
C GLN A 38 2.40 -7.80 7.64
N ARG A 39 1.55 -6.96 8.26
CA ARG A 39 1.77 -5.52 8.38
C ARG A 39 3.02 -5.36 9.23
N GLN A 40 4.17 -5.26 8.57
CA GLN A 40 5.38 -4.78 9.23
C GLN A 40 5.05 -3.42 9.84
N LYS A 41 5.47 -3.20 11.09
CA LYS A 41 5.32 -1.88 11.71
C LYS A 41 6.00 -0.87 10.79
N PRO A 42 5.34 0.26 10.45
CA PRO A 42 5.98 1.31 9.67
C PRO A 42 7.27 1.71 10.41
N ARG A 43 8.40 1.62 9.71
CA ARG A 43 9.72 1.77 10.34
C ARG A 43 10.07 3.22 10.66
N PHE A 44 9.47 4.18 9.96
CA PHE A 44 9.75 5.62 10.10
C PHE A 44 11.25 5.94 10.08
N ASP A 45 12.08 5.19 9.35
CA ASP A 45 13.53 5.38 9.33
C ASP A 45 13.93 6.78 8.77
N TRP A 46 13.02 7.42 8.04
CA TRP A 46 13.18 8.79 7.53
C TRP A 46 12.90 9.88 8.59
N ALA A 47 12.20 9.55 9.67
CA ALA A 47 11.82 10.53 10.67
C ALA A 47 13.06 10.98 11.45
N GLY A 48 13.44 12.25 11.29
CA GLY A 48 14.62 12.81 11.93
C GLY A 48 15.93 12.62 11.15
N ALA A 49 15.89 12.09 9.92
CA ALA A 49 17.09 11.93 9.09
C ALA A 49 17.83 13.25 8.79
N LEU A 50 17.14 14.40 8.89
CA LEU A 50 17.70 15.74 8.68
C LEU A 50 17.85 16.54 9.98
N LYS A 51 17.89 15.87 11.14
CA LYS A 51 17.96 16.55 12.44
C LYS A 51 19.21 17.42 12.56
N ASP A 52 20.34 16.96 12.03
CA ASP A 52 21.64 17.64 12.14
C ASP A 52 21.68 18.93 11.30
N LEU A 53 20.88 19.01 10.24
CA LEU A 53 20.77 20.20 9.38
C LEU A 53 19.82 21.26 9.94
N ARG A 54 19.13 20.98 11.05
CA ARG A 54 18.14 21.89 11.65
C ARG A 54 18.77 23.22 12.08
N ASP A 55 19.99 23.17 12.59
CA ASP A 55 20.69 24.35 13.11
C ASP A 55 21.40 25.13 11.98
N GLU A 56 21.59 24.50 10.82
CA GLU A 56 22.24 25.08 9.65
C GLU A 56 21.23 25.72 8.69
N TYR A 57 20.04 25.13 8.56
CA TYR A 57 19.02 25.58 7.62
C TYR A 57 17.69 25.90 8.31
N THR A 58 17.18 27.09 8.01
CA THR A 58 15.82 27.49 8.40
C THR A 58 14.86 27.21 7.23
N SER A 59 13.56 27.04 7.53
CA SER A 59 12.56 26.88 6.46
C SER A 59 12.57 28.03 5.45
N VAL A 60 12.92 29.24 5.91
CA VAL A 60 13.00 30.44 5.07
C VAL A 60 14.26 30.45 4.22
N SER A 61 15.43 30.02 4.73
CA SER A 61 16.65 29.94 3.92
C SER A 61 16.50 28.91 2.79
N LEU A 62 15.87 27.78 3.07
CA LEU A 62 15.56 26.76 2.06
C LEU A 62 14.62 27.29 0.97
N GLN A 63 13.63 28.12 1.32
CA GLN A 63 12.71 28.72 0.33
C GLN A 63 13.44 29.67 -0.64
N HIS A 64 14.36 30.49 -0.12
CA HIS A 64 15.19 31.37 -0.95
C HIS A 64 16.09 30.56 -1.89
N GLU A 65 16.72 29.50 -1.37
CA GLU A 65 17.59 28.62 -2.15
C GLU A 65 16.83 27.91 -3.29
N ILE A 66 15.61 27.42 -3.01
CA ILE A 66 14.74 26.82 -4.04
C ILE A 66 14.36 27.84 -5.11
N THR A 67 14.07 29.09 -4.70
CA THR A 67 13.70 30.16 -5.64
C THR A 67 14.87 30.47 -6.56
N ARG A 68 16.08 30.58 -6.00
CA ARG A 68 17.32 30.77 -6.73
C ARG A 68 17.56 29.64 -7.73
N TRP A 69 17.52 28.38 -7.30
CA TRP A 69 17.75 27.23 -8.19
C TRP A 69 16.74 27.15 -9.33
N ARG A 70 15.50 27.56 -9.11
CA ARG A 70 14.49 27.60 -10.19
C ARG A 70 14.76 28.71 -11.20
N SER A 71 15.33 29.83 -10.76
CA SER A 71 15.70 30.95 -11.65
C SER A 71 17.06 30.77 -12.34
N GLU A 72 17.95 29.92 -11.82
CA GLU A 72 19.27 29.65 -12.40
C GLU A 72 19.23 28.56 -13.49
N VAL A 73 18.10 27.89 -13.69
CA VAL A 73 17.90 26.81 -14.67
C VAL A 73 17.33 27.34 -16.00
N GLU A 74 17.30 28.66 -16.19
CA GLU A 74 16.88 29.36 -17.41
C GLU A 74 18.10 30.01 -18.10
#